data_AF-A0A3D1GTH3-F1
#
_entry.id   AF-A0A3D1GTH3-F1
#
_cell.length_a   1.000
_cell.length_b   1.000
_cell.length_c   1.000
_cell.angle_alpha   90.00
_cell.angle_beta   90.00
_cell.angle_gamma   90.00
#
_symmetry.space_group_name_H-M   'P 1'
#
loop_
_entity.id
_entity.type
_entity.pdbx_description
1 polymer ?
#
loop_
_entity_poly.entity_id
_entity_poly.type
_entity_poly.pdbx_seq_one_letter_code
_entity_poly.pdbx_strand_id
1 'polypeptide(L)'
;MTSLLSTNLSPVNSLGFAKPPEQTRVVVAMSGGVDSSVTAALLAEQGYEVIGITLQLYDHGVAVQAKGACCAGADIHDARIVAGALGIPHYVLDY
;
A
#
# COMPACT_ATOMS: atom_id res chain seq x y z
N MET A 1 -11.14 -13.96 -46.19
CA MET A 1 -9.91 -14.08 -45.39
C MET A 1 -9.37 -12.67 -45.16
N THR A 2 -9.95 -11.96 -44.22
CA THR A 2 -9.49 -10.62 -43.81
C THR A 2 -9.95 -10.51 -42.36
N SER A 3 -9.03 -10.48 -41.39
CA SER A 3 -8.56 -9.27 -40.69
C SER A 3 -8.47 -9.75 -39.22
N LEU A 4 -7.49 -9.47 -38.39
CA LEU A 4 -6.80 -8.22 -38.12
C LEU A 4 -5.42 -8.55 -37.54
N LEU A 5 -4.47 -7.71 -37.91
CA LEU A 5 -3.24 -7.39 -37.17
C LEU A 5 -3.32 -7.78 -35.68
N SER A 6 -2.44 -8.71 -35.31
CA SER A 6 -1.95 -8.87 -33.93
C SER A 6 -1.39 -7.53 -33.48
N THR A 7 -2.21 -6.69 -32.85
CA THR A 7 -1.69 -5.53 -32.14
C THR A 7 -0.93 -6.06 -30.93
N ASN A 8 0.39 -5.98 -30.99
CA ASN A 8 1.30 -6.08 -29.85
C ASN A 8 1.00 -4.92 -28.87
N LEU A 9 -0.18 -4.90 -28.26
CA LEU A 9 -0.36 -4.26 -26.97
C LEU A 9 0.02 -5.33 -25.96
N SER A 10 1.25 -5.26 -25.45
CA SER A 10 1.51 -5.82 -24.13
C SER A 10 0.39 -5.30 -23.24
N PRO A 11 -0.46 -6.16 -22.64
CA PRO A 11 -1.60 -5.69 -21.88
C PRO A 11 -1.10 -4.73 -20.81
N VAL A 12 -1.48 -3.45 -20.93
CA VAL A 12 -1.18 -2.46 -19.92
C VAL A 12 -2.04 -2.78 -18.71
N ASN A 13 -1.44 -2.84 -17.53
CA ASN A 13 -2.18 -3.07 -16.30
C ASN A 13 -3.00 -1.83 -15.90
N SER A 14 -3.84 -1.94 -14.86
CA SER A 14 -4.71 -0.85 -14.40
C SER A 14 -3.96 0.40 -13.91
N LEU A 15 -2.66 0.29 -13.65
CA LEU A 15 -1.76 1.42 -13.32
C LEU A 15 -1.03 1.99 -14.54
N GLY A 16 -1.29 1.47 -15.75
CA GLY A 16 -0.72 1.96 -17.01
C GLY A 16 0.66 1.40 -17.37
N PHE A 17 1.14 0.37 -16.67
CA PHE A 17 2.43 -0.25 -16.99
C PHE A 17 2.29 -1.43 -17.95
N ALA A 18 3.22 -1.56 -18.91
CA ALA A 18 3.27 -2.65 -19.89
C ALA A 18 3.84 -3.96 -19.33
N LYS A 19 3.30 -4.42 -18.20
CA LYS A 19 3.62 -5.68 -17.52
C LYS A 19 2.43 -6.13 -16.67
N PRO A 20 2.25 -7.43 -16.42
CA PRO A 20 1.09 -7.91 -15.68
C PRO A 20 1.15 -7.47 -14.18
N PRO A 21 0.00 -7.42 -13.48
CA PRO A 21 -0.08 -7.00 -12.07
C PRO A 21 0.87 -7.76 -11.15
N GLU A 22 0.99 -9.08 -11.31
CA GLU A 22 1.83 -9.94 -10.46
C GLU A 22 3.33 -9.68 -10.61
N GLN A 23 3.76 -8.98 -11.67
CA GLN A 23 5.14 -8.51 -11.86
C GLN A 23 5.30 -7.02 -11.52
N THR A 24 4.28 -6.41 -10.92
CA THR A 24 4.23 -5.00 -10.58
C THR A 24 4.15 -4.85 -9.07
N ARG A 25 5.29 -4.51 -8.46
CA ARG A 25 5.37 -4.19 -7.04
C ARG A 25 4.84 -2.78 -6.78
N VAL A 26 3.93 -2.67 -5.81
CA VAL A 26 3.36 -1.39 -5.37
C VAL A 26 3.59 -1.21 -3.88
N VAL A 27 4.24 -0.11 -3.52
CA VAL A 27 4.41 0.27 -2.12
C VAL A 27 3.31 1.26 -1.75
N VAL A 28 2.46 0.89 -0.79
CA VAL A 28 1.35 1.72 -0.32
C VAL A 28 1.74 2.35 1.01
N ALA A 29 1.74 3.68 1.08
CA ALA A 29 1.81 4.38 2.34
C ALA A 29 0.50 4.18 3.12
N MET A 30 0.57 3.39 4.18
CA MET A 30 -0.54 3.03 5.05
C MET A 30 -0.46 3.84 6.34
N SER A 31 -1.36 4.81 6.49
CA SER A 31 -1.47 5.67 7.68
C SER A 31 -2.29 5.05 8.81
N GLY A 32 -2.87 3.86 8.62
CA GLY A 32 -3.89 3.29 9.51
C GLY A 32 -5.32 3.71 9.14
N GLY A 33 -5.46 4.74 8.29
CA GLY A 33 -6.76 5.22 7.82
C GLY A 33 -7.40 4.34 6.73
N VAL A 34 -8.70 4.54 6.52
CA VAL A 34 -9.54 3.78 5.59
C VAL A 34 -9.07 3.92 4.14
N ASP A 35 -8.69 5.12 3.69
CA ASP A 35 -8.33 5.37 2.28
C ASP A 35 -7.11 4.54 1.84
N SER A 36 -6.07 4.54 2.67
CA SER A 36 -4.86 3.76 2.41
C SER A 36 -5.12 2.25 2.50
N SER A 37 -6.03 1.84 3.39
CA SER A 37 -6.45 0.45 3.56
C SER A 37 -7.22 -0.08 2.35
N VAL A 38 -8.19 0.69 1.86
CA VAL A 38 -8.95 0.37 0.65
C VAL A 38 -8.05 0.38 -0.57
N THR A 39 -7.11 1.33 -0.66
CA THR A 39 -6.10 1.35 -1.73
C THR A 39 -5.29 0.05 -1.76
N ALA A 40 -4.75 -0.38 -0.62
CA ALA A 40 -4.01 -1.63 -0.51
C ALA A 40 -4.86 -2.85 -0.87
N ALA A 41 -6.12 -2.88 -0.41
CA ALA A 41 -7.06 -3.97 -0.69
C ALA A 41 -7.37 -4.09 -2.19
N LEU A 42 -7.70 -2.97 -2.85
CA LEU A 42 -8.03 -2.95 -4.28
C LEU A 42 -6.84 -3.37 -5.16
N LEU A 43 -5.62 -3.00 -4.78
CA LEU A 43 -4.42 -3.43 -5.48
C LEU A 43 -4.12 -4.91 -5.25
N ALA A 44 -4.29 -5.41 -4.02
CA ALA A 44 -4.12 -6.83 -3.71
C ALA A 44 -5.15 -7.69 -4.47
N GLU A 45 -6.42 -7.26 -4.52
CA GLU A 45 -7.49 -7.93 -5.27
C GLU A 45 -7.20 -8.00 -6.78
N GLN A 46 -6.54 -6.97 -7.33
CA GLN A 46 -6.10 -6.93 -8.72
C GLN A 46 -4.85 -7.78 -9.00
N GLY A 47 -4.27 -8.43 -7.99
CA GLY A 47 -3.12 -9.32 -8.13
C GLY A 47 -1.75 -8.63 -8.14
N TYR A 48 -1.67 -7.36 -7.72
CA TYR A 48 -0.38 -6.67 -7.57
C TYR A 48 0.45 -7.26 -6.41
N GLU A 49 1.78 -7.16 -6.51
CA GLU A 49 2.65 -7.41 -5.37
C GLU A 49 2.65 -6.17 -4.45
N VAL A 50 1.72 -6.16 -3.49
CA VAL A 50 1.53 -5.00 -2.59
C VAL A 50 2.42 -5.13 -1.36
N ILE A 51 3.07 -4.02 -0.98
CA ILE A 51 3.79 -3.86 0.28
C ILE A 51 3.25 -2.63 1.00
N GLY A 52 2.76 -2.79 2.22
CA GLY A 52 2.36 -1.67 3.07
C GLY A 52 3.57 -1.06 3.79
N ILE A 53 3.62 0.27 3.87
CA ILE A 53 4.58 0.98 4.72
C ILE A 53 3.88 2.03 5.58
N THR A 54 4.24 2.15 6.85
CA THR A 54 3.87 3.31 7.68
C THR A 54 5.11 4.15 7.91
N LEU A 55 5.04 5.45 7.58
CA LEU A 55 6.11 6.40 7.83
C LEU A 55 5.84 7.14 9.14
N GLN A 56 6.73 6.98 10.11
CA GLN A 56 6.75 7.81 11.31
C GLN A 56 7.61 9.04 11.01
N LEU A 57 6.96 10.18 10.76
CA LEU A 57 7.60 11.41 10.25
C LEU A 57 7.77 12.52 11.31
N TYR A 58 7.47 12.24 12.58
CA TYR A 58 7.56 13.24 13.65
C TYR A 58 8.41 12.74 14.80
N ASP A 59 9.46 13.51 15.08
CA ASP A 59 10.31 13.37 16.25
C ASP A 59 9.48 13.57 17.53
N HIS A 60 9.70 12.67 18.47
CA HIS A 60 9.23 12.68 19.84
C HIS A 60 9.89 13.79 20.68
N GLY A 61 10.24 14.92 20.06
CA GLY A 61 10.79 16.10 20.71
C GLY A 61 9.70 16.86 21.46
N VAL A 62 9.72 16.77 22.79
CA VAL A 62 9.02 17.63 23.77
C VAL A 62 7.53 17.33 24.04
N ALA A 63 6.77 16.72 23.13
CA ALA A 63 5.32 16.50 23.34
C ALA A 63 4.91 15.15 23.98
N VAL A 64 5.87 14.23 24.23
CA VAL A 64 5.59 12.86 24.72
C VAL A 64 5.30 12.76 26.23
N GLN A 65 5.44 13.86 26.98
CA GLN A 65 5.16 13.87 28.43
C GLN A 65 3.67 14.07 28.78
N ALA A 66 2.80 14.30 27.78
CA ALA A 66 1.36 14.45 28.02
C ALA A 66 0.64 13.10 27.85
N LYS A 67 -0.09 12.66 28.89
CA LYS A 67 -1.06 11.55 28.77
C LYS A 67 -2.06 11.89 27.65
N GLY A 68 -1.95 11.19 26.51
CA GLY A 68 -2.80 11.40 25.33
C GLY A 68 -2.09 11.63 24.00
N ALA A 69 -0.75 11.70 23.96
CA ALA A 69 0.01 11.97 22.73
C ALA A 69 0.24 10.76 21.78
N CYS A 70 -0.36 9.59 22.06
CA CYS A 70 -0.07 8.34 21.35
C CYS A 70 -1.17 7.96 20.34
N CYS A 71 -1.32 8.73 19.26
CA CYS A 71 -2.11 8.29 18.10
C CYS A 71 -1.23 7.53 17.08
N ALA A 72 0.07 7.87 16.97
CA ALA A 72 0.98 7.20 16.04
C ALA A 72 1.08 5.68 16.28
N GLY A 73 1.03 5.22 17.53
CA GLY A 73 1.01 3.79 17.85
C GLY A 73 -0.29 3.09 17.45
N ALA A 74 -1.43 3.78 17.56
CA ALA A 74 -2.73 3.25 17.15
C ALA A 74 -2.83 3.15 15.62
N ASP A 75 -2.39 4.18 14.91
CA ASP A 75 -2.34 4.24 13.44
C ASP A 75 -1.45 3.12 12.86
N ILE A 76 -0.27 2.90 13.44
CA ILE A 76 0.62 1.78 13.08
C ILE A 76 -0.06 0.44 13.35
N HIS A 77 -0.76 0.31 14.48
CA HIS A 77 -1.47 -0.92 14.83
C HIS A 77 -2.60 -1.23 13.84
N ASP A 78 -3.40 -0.23 13.49
CA ASP A 78 -4.50 -0.37 12.53
C ASP A 78 -3.97 -0.74 11.15
N ALA A 79 -2.90 -0.09 10.68
CA ALA A 79 -2.24 -0.45 9.42
C ALA A 79 -1.74 -1.91 9.43
N ARG A 80 -1.18 -2.37 10.55
CA ARG A 80 -0.71 -3.76 10.72
C ARG A 80 -1.87 -4.76 10.69
N ILE A 81 -2.99 -4.47 11.34
CA ILE A 81 -4.18 -5.33 11.35
C ILE A 81 -4.72 -5.47 9.92
N VAL A 82 -4.87 -4.35 9.20
CA VAL A 82 -5.34 -4.33 7.81
C VAL A 82 -4.39 -5.13 6.92
N ALA A 83 -3.09 -4.87 6.98
CA ALA A 83 -2.11 -5.59 6.17
C ALA A 83 -2.13 -7.10 6.43
N GLY A 84 -2.27 -7.51 7.69
CA GLY A 84 -2.43 -8.91 8.08
C GLY A 84 -3.70 -9.54 7.51
N ALA A 85 -4.83 -8.83 7.53
CA ALA A 85 -6.08 -9.29 6.94
C ALA A 85 -6.00 -9.44 5.41
N LEU A 86 -5.22 -8.58 4.74
CA LEU A 86 -4.97 -8.63 3.31
C LEU A 86 -3.89 -9.64 2.91
N GLY A 87 -3.14 -10.21 3.86
CA GLY A 87 -2.03 -11.12 3.59
C GLY A 87 -0.82 -10.44 2.94
N ILE A 88 -0.65 -9.13 3.12
CA ILE A 88 0.45 -8.35 2.53
C ILE A 88 1.53 -8.04 3.60
N PRO A 89 2.82 -7.95 3.22
CA PRO A 89 3.85 -7.48 4.13
C PRO A 89 3.63 -6.01 4.50
N HIS A 90 3.94 -5.67 5.76
CA HIS A 90 3.87 -4.30 6.28
C HIS A 90 5.13 -3.95 7.06
N TYR A 91 5.70 -2.79 6.78
CA TYR A 91 6.89 -2.27 7.44
C TYR A 91 6.62 -0.89 8.05
N VAL A 92 7.30 -0.59 9.14
CA VAL A 92 7.31 0.76 9.74
C VAL A 92 8.69 1.33 9.51
N LEU A 93 8.75 2.53 8.94
CA LEU A 93 10.00 3.27 8.72
C LEU A 93 9.98 4.52 9.59
N ASP A 94 11.05 4.69 10.37
CA ASP A 94 11.28 5.82 11.26
C ASP A 94 12.23 6.81 10.55
N TYR A 95 11.80 8.06 10.36
CA TYR A 95 12.48 9.08 9.55
C TYR A 95 12.52 10.46 10.23
#